data_AF-A0A6J4VWE0-F1
#
_entry.id   AF-A0A6J4VWE0-F1
#
_cell.length_a   1.000
_cell.length_b   1.000
_cell.length_c   1.000
_cell.angle_alpha   90.00
_cell.angle_beta   90.00
_cell.angle_gamma   90.00
#
_symmetry.space_group_name_H-M   'P 1'
#
loop_
_entity.id
_entity.type
_entity.pdbx_description
1 polymer ?
#
loop_
_entity_poly.entity_id
_entity_poly.type
_entity_poly.pdbx_seq_one_letter_code
_entity_poly.pdbx_strand_id
1 'polypeptide(L)'
;DAPGGEPGGEPAAHTAANGIGDDLIARRRAAVAGLVGATTAEVGAMVADLSKLKSGVFFDIDGVGLGIMGARVLSWESFGLAQPETAAIRINPPSATTVPDEYRLPLTRQVARAHQLLEDVGHRVATATIASGVSSSYRWVPAKALLAFEEQFAAIVAAFDAARARLLEGYEAIRERAADDIHRQAVEAATRGEWRGDEAPDEFADRVRSAFALAYPPREAFAAMTLRKRPAAFFLGTEIEDEIARTEAARRERRRLAEEERLAALERDLREEQLRHQLWADQAAIDERLAAERRRLAEEEAAATRVRELHVEALREAARRHVDPFLEIIDQGLEEWADLTAEMLALIKKHGHLPGAARERFLDHLALLRLKAFWLRDDDELARRVAEMEGLIQRPPAKAKGQEERKEQTRALAASMAASLTEINGLCIGEARRTFASSRMAMLEL
;
A
#
# COMPACT_ATOMS: atom_id res chain seq x y z
N ASP A 1 -96.57 -32.31 13.28
CA ASP A 1 -96.15 -31.13 12.52
C ASP A 1 -94.93 -30.46 13.14
N ALA A 2 -93.75 -30.81 12.64
CA ALA A 2 -92.67 -29.83 12.43
C ALA A 2 -93.03 -29.04 11.16
N PRO A 3 -92.55 -27.80 10.88
CA PRO A 3 -91.12 -27.45 10.93
C PRO A 3 -90.81 -25.99 11.31
N GLY A 4 -89.52 -25.64 11.39
CA GLY A 4 -89.07 -24.24 11.48
C GLY A 4 -87.64 -24.06 11.96
N GLY A 5 -86.67 -24.67 11.27
CA GLY A 5 -85.26 -24.34 11.44
C GLY A 5 -84.89 -23.17 10.52
N GLU A 6 -84.19 -22.18 11.08
CA GLU A 6 -83.38 -21.24 10.30
C GLU A 6 -81.91 -21.36 10.75
N PRO A 7 -80.97 -21.52 9.79
CA PRO A 7 -79.55 -21.70 10.07
C PRO A 7 -78.87 -20.36 10.36
N GLY A 8 -78.05 -20.34 11.41
CA GLY A 8 -77.17 -19.23 11.74
C GLY A 8 -76.20 -18.95 10.60
N GLY A 9 -76.26 -17.71 10.08
CA GLY A 9 -75.39 -17.23 9.02
C GLY A 9 -73.93 -17.18 9.45
N GLU A 10 -73.08 -17.83 8.63
CA GLU A 10 -71.65 -17.57 8.57
C GLU A 10 -71.39 -16.12 8.11
N PRO A 11 -70.48 -15.36 8.74
CA PRO A 11 -69.91 -14.19 8.10
C PRO A 11 -68.73 -14.64 7.22
N ALA A 12 -69.00 -14.80 5.92
CA ALA A 12 -68.00 -14.93 4.88
C ALA A 12 -67.50 -13.54 4.44
N ALA A 13 -66.26 -13.18 4.79
CA ALA A 13 -65.43 -12.22 4.03
C ALA A 13 -63.98 -12.16 4.58
N HIS A 14 -63.10 -13.06 4.14
CA HIS A 14 -61.63 -12.87 4.10
C HIS A 14 -60.96 -14.01 3.28
N THR A 15 -61.32 -14.13 2.00
CA THR A 15 -61.13 -15.37 1.21
C THR A 15 -59.83 -15.45 0.38
N ALA A 16 -58.70 -14.90 0.85
CA ALA A 16 -57.43 -15.06 0.12
C ALA A 16 -56.22 -15.46 1.00
N ALA A 17 -56.26 -15.21 2.31
CA ALA A 17 -55.21 -15.64 3.25
C ALA A 17 -55.50 -17.02 3.90
N ASN A 18 -56.73 -17.54 3.75
CA ASN A 18 -57.20 -18.75 4.46
C ASN A 18 -56.59 -20.06 3.96
N GLY A 19 -56.13 -20.15 2.72
CA GLY A 19 -55.62 -21.41 2.16
C GLY A 19 -54.39 -21.98 2.87
N ILE A 20 -53.49 -21.11 3.35
CA ILE A 20 -52.29 -21.53 4.12
C ILE A 20 -52.67 -21.86 5.57
N GLY A 21 -53.67 -21.14 6.13
CA GLY A 21 -54.18 -21.36 7.48
C GLY A 21 -54.93 -22.68 7.63
N ASP A 22 -55.83 -22.98 6.69
CA ASP A 22 -56.69 -24.17 6.74
C ASP A 22 -55.87 -25.46 6.57
N ASP A 23 -54.87 -25.44 5.69
CA ASP A 23 -53.94 -26.55 5.47
C ASP A 23 -53.03 -26.82 6.68
N LEU A 24 -52.59 -25.76 7.37
CA LEU A 24 -51.78 -25.88 8.58
C LEU A 24 -52.62 -26.41 9.75
N ILE A 25 -53.85 -25.90 9.88
CA ILE A 25 -54.82 -26.35 10.89
C ILE A 25 -55.17 -27.83 10.66
N ALA A 26 -55.44 -28.24 9.42
CA ALA A 26 -55.73 -29.63 9.08
C ALA A 26 -54.55 -30.57 9.40
N ARG A 27 -53.32 -30.18 9.02
CA ARG A 27 -52.10 -30.94 9.36
C ARG A 27 -51.88 -31.06 10.85
N ARG A 28 -52.11 -29.98 11.61
CA ARG A 28 -51.92 -30.01 13.07
C ARG A 28 -53.00 -30.84 13.76
N ARG A 29 -54.25 -30.78 13.31
CA ARG A 29 -55.33 -31.66 13.78
C ARG A 29 -55.01 -33.14 13.56
N ALA A 30 -54.48 -33.50 12.38
CA ALA A 30 -54.05 -34.87 12.09
C ALA A 30 -52.93 -35.35 13.01
N ALA A 31 -51.92 -34.51 13.27
CA ALA A 31 -50.84 -34.84 14.18
C ALA A 31 -51.33 -35.05 15.64
N VAL A 32 -52.25 -34.21 16.11
CA VAL A 32 -52.81 -34.31 17.47
C VAL A 32 -53.76 -35.51 17.59
N ALA A 33 -54.60 -35.74 16.58
CA ALA A 33 -55.47 -36.91 16.49
C ALA A 33 -54.67 -38.22 16.66
N GLY A 34 -53.52 -38.32 15.97
CA GLY A 34 -52.61 -39.46 16.10
C GLY A 34 -51.95 -39.60 17.48
N LEU A 35 -51.72 -38.49 18.20
CA LEU A 35 -51.13 -38.51 19.55
C LEU A 35 -52.12 -38.91 20.64
N VAL A 36 -53.40 -38.58 20.48
CA VAL A 36 -54.44 -38.78 21.51
C VAL A 36 -55.34 -39.98 21.19
N GLY A 37 -55.17 -40.61 20.01
CA GLY A 37 -55.99 -41.74 19.57
C GLY A 37 -57.42 -41.35 19.18
N ALA A 38 -57.65 -40.09 18.82
CA ALA A 38 -58.93 -39.57 18.37
C ALA A 38 -58.97 -39.42 16.85
N THR A 39 -60.14 -39.21 16.28
CA THR A 39 -60.29 -38.87 14.86
C THR A 39 -60.06 -37.37 14.63
N THR A 40 -59.64 -36.99 13.42
CA THR A 40 -59.40 -35.57 13.07
C THR A 40 -60.62 -34.67 13.21
N ALA A 41 -61.82 -35.24 13.09
CA ALA A 41 -63.09 -34.54 13.28
C ALA A 41 -63.41 -34.26 14.77
N GLU A 42 -62.89 -35.07 15.68
CA GLU A 42 -63.05 -34.90 17.13
C GLU A 42 -62.05 -33.91 17.73
N VAL A 43 -60.97 -33.60 16.99
CA VAL A 43 -59.95 -32.63 17.41
C VAL A 43 -60.35 -31.21 17.01
N GLY A 44 -60.82 -30.43 18.00
CA GLY A 44 -61.05 -29.00 17.85
C GLY A 44 -59.77 -28.24 17.47
N ALA A 45 -59.91 -27.15 16.71
CA ALA A 45 -58.80 -26.20 16.51
C ALA A 45 -59.06 -24.96 17.35
N MET A 46 -58.04 -24.54 18.09
CA MET A 46 -58.03 -23.25 18.76
C MET A 46 -56.86 -22.43 18.22
N VAL A 47 -57.18 -21.28 17.62
CA VAL A 47 -56.16 -20.31 17.18
C VAL A 47 -56.04 -19.26 18.28
N ALA A 48 -54.89 -19.24 18.95
CA ALA A 48 -54.58 -18.21 19.94
C ALA A 48 -53.95 -17.00 19.25
N ASP A 49 -54.69 -15.91 19.15
CA ASP A 49 -54.15 -14.64 18.68
C ASP A 49 -53.38 -13.93 19.80
N LEU A 50 -52.06 -14.16 19.84
CA LEU A 50 -51.16 -13.54 20.80
C LEU A 50 -50.83 -12.08 20.46
N SER A 51 -51.25 -11.56 19.30
CA SER A 51 -51.03 -10.15 18.94
C SER A 51 -51.74 -9.19 19.91
N LYS A 52 -52.83 -9.64 20.54
CA LYS A 52 -53.54 -8.89 21.58
C LYS A 52 -52.70 -8.64 22.84
N LEU A 53 -51.69 -9.47 23.10
CA LEU A 53 -50.74 -9.23 24.21
C LEU A 53 -49.90 -7.98 23.98
N LYS A 54 -49.76 -7.50 22.72
CA LYS A 54 -49.07 -6.25 22.40
C LYS A 54 -49.80 -5.01 22.92
N SER A 55 -51.12 -5.11 23.15
CA SER A 55 -51.93 -4.03 23.73
C SER A 55 -51.88 -3.99 25.26
N GLY A 56 -50.74 -4.33 25.86
CA GLY A 56 -50.56 -4.35 27.30
C GLY A 56 -49.09 -4.47 27.69
N VAL A 57 -48.82 -4.44 28.99
CA VAL A 57 -47.45 -4.46 29.54
C VAL A 57 -47.37 -5.56 30.58
N PHE A 58 -46.26 -6.30 30.58
CA PHE A 58 -45.98 -7.25 31.65
C PHE A 58 -45.31 -6.53 32.80
N PHE A 59 -45.84 -6.69 34.01
CA PHE A 59 -45.24 -6.16 35.23
C PHE A 59 -44.90 -7.28 36.20
N ASP A 60 -43.79 -7.10 36.90
CA ASP A 60 -43.47 -7.74 38.16
C ASP A 60 -43.35 -6.67 39.25
N ILE A 61 -43.52 -7.05 40.51
CA ILE A 61 -43.41 -6.14 41.65
C ILE A 61 -42.30 -6.60 42.56
N ASP A 62 -41.45 -5.65 42.94
CA ASP A 62 -40.24 -5.89 43.68
C ASP A 62 -40.13 -4.94 44.87
N GLY A 63 -40.07 -5.53 46.07
CA GLY A 63 -39.81 -4.83 47.32
C GLY A 63 -38.32 -4.93 47.68
N VAL A 64 -37.52 -3.98 47.17
CA VAL A 64 -36.07 -3.98 47.37
C VAL A 64 -35.74 -3.62 48.81
N GLY A 65 -34.80 -4.36 49.41
CA GLY A 65 -34.26 -4.06 50.75
C GLY A 65 -35.15 -4.52 51.91
N LEU A 66 -36.34 -5.08 51.66
CA LEU A 66 -37.22 -5.56 52.73
C LEU A 66 -36.64 -6.72 53.55
N GLY A 67 -35.73 -7.49 52.97
CA GLY A 67 -35.02 -8.58 53.65
C GLY A 67 -34.19 -8.10 54.85
N ILE A 68 -33.85 -6.80 54.91
CA ILE A 68 -33.08 -6.19 56.01
C ILE A 68 -33.90 -6.15 57.32
N MET A 69 -35.23 -6.08 57.21
CA MET A 69 -36.16 -6.17 58.35
C MET A 69 -36.47 -7.62 58.75
N GLY A 70 -36.02 -8.59 57.94
CA GLY A 70 -36.23 -10.01 58.18
C GLY A 70 -35.45 -10.50 59.39
N ALA A 71 -35.82 -11.68 59.87
CA ALA A 71 -35.13 -12.29 61.00
C ALA A 71 -33.69 -12.63 60.61
N ARG A 72 -32.71 -11.99 61.25
CA ARG A 72 -31.30 -12.33 61.06
C ARG A 72 -30.96 -13.51 61.96
N VAL A 73 -30.35 -14.53 61.36
CA VAL A 73 -29.69 -15.61 62.11
C VAL A 73 -28.32 -15.06 62.49
N LEU A 74 -28.18 -14.62 63.74
CA LEU A 74 -26.88 -14.25 64.30
C LEU A 74 -26.11 -15.55 64.57
N SER A 75 -24.86 -15.68 64.12
CA SER A 75 -24.09 -16.89 64.36
C SER A 75 -23.85 -17.09 65.87
N TRP A 76 -23.73 -18.34 66.33
CA TRP A 76 -23.34 -18.64 67.71
C TRP A 76 -22.04 -17.93 68.12
N GLU A 77 -21.10 -17.80 67.18
CA GLU A 77 -19.85 -17.05 67.35
C GLU A 77 -20.07 -15.56 67.63
N SER A 78 -21.11 -14.95 67.04
CA SER A 78 -21.50 -13.55 67.33
C SER A 78 -21.97 -13.38 68.78
N PHE A 79 -22.37 -14.47 69.43
CA PHE A 79 -22.68 -14.52 70.85
C PHE A 79 -21.48 -14.93 71.72
N GLY A 80 -20.29 -15.12 71.14
CA GLY A 80 -19.12 -15.63 71.86
C GLY A 80 -19.20 -17.11 72.21
N LEU A 81 -20.11 -17.86 71.56
CA LEU A 81 -20.30 -19.29 71.74
C LEU A 81 -19.68 -20.04 70.56
N ALA A 82 -18.71 -20.92 70.81
CA ALA A 82 -18.18 -21.81 69.78
C ALA A 82 -19.26 -22.84 69.40
N GLN A 83 -19.58 -22.94 68.11
CA GLN A 83 -20.47 -23.99 67.64
C GLN A 83 -19.72 -25.33 67.67
N PRO A 84 -20.19 -26.36 68.41
CA PRO A 84 -19.49 -27.64 68.46
C PRO A 84 -19.59 -28.34 67.09
N GLU A 85 -18.43 -28.54 66.43
CA GLU A 85 -18.33 -29.12 65.07
C GLU A 85 -18.84 -30.57 65.00
N THR A 86 -18.86 -31.28 66.14
CA THR A 86 -19.15 -32.71 66.27
C THR A 86 -20.52 -33.05 66.83
N ALA A 87 -21.41 -32.07 67.03
CA ALA A 87 -22.75 -32.33 67.56
C ALA A 87 -23.64 -33.07 66.54
N ALA A 88 -24.19 -34.21 66.94
CA ALA A 88 -25.12 -35.02 66.13
C ALA A 88 -26.43 -34.28 65.77
N ILE A 89 -26.81 -33.26 66.56
CA ILE A 89 -27.96 -32.39 66.31
C ILE A 89 -27.45 -30.95 66.26
N ARG A 90 -27.61 -30.31 65.10
CA ARG A 90 -27.28 -28.89 64.91
C ARG A 90 -28.49 -28.04 65.31
N ILE A 91 -28.33 -27.23 66.35
CA ILE A 91 -29.33 -26.23 66.73
C ILE A 91 -28.99 -24.92 66.03
N ASN A 92 -29.92 -24.42 65.21
CA ASN A 92 -29.76 -23.13 64.57
C ASN A 92 -29.89 -22.01 65.63
N PRO A 93 -29.13 -20.91 65.48
CA PRO A 93 -29.29 -19.76 66.36
C PRO A 93 -30.72 -19.23 66.31
N PRO A 94 -31.22 -18.63 67.41
CA PRO A 94 -32.51 -17.96 67.40
C PRO A 94 -32.48 -16.84 66.35
N SER A 95 -33.53 -16.77 65.53
CA SER A 95 -33.68 -15.72 64.54
C SER A 95 -34.29 -14.48 65.20
N ALA A 96 -33.59 -13.36 65.17
CA ALA A 96 -34.09 -12.11 65.74
C ALA A 96 -34.59 -11.18 64.62
N THR A 97 -35.85 -10.74 64.69
CA THR A 97 -36.35 -9.65 63.85
C THR A 97 -35.71 -8.35 64.28
N THR A 98 -35.13 -7.62 63.34
CA THR A 98 -34.40 -6.37 63.61
C THR A 98 -35.32 -5.19 63.88
N VAL A 99 -36.57 -5.23 63.38
CA VAL A 99 -37.52 -4.12 63.45
C VAL A 99 -38.85 -4.57 64.08
N PRO A 100 -39.40 -3.82 65.04
CA PRO A 100 -40.71 -4.09 65.63
C PRO A 100 -41.85 -4.11 64.60
N ASP A 101 -42.85 -4.94 64.87
CA ASP A 101 -43.99 -5.15 63.97
C ASP A 101 -44.78 -3.88 63.65
N GLU A 102 -44.83 -2.92 64.58
CA GLU A 102 -45.48 -1.62 64.39
C GLU A 102 -44.87 -0.79 63.24
N TYR A 103 -43.59 -1.01 62.92
CA TYR A 103 -42.89 -0.37 61.79
C TYR A 103 -42.74 -1.29 60.58
N ARG A 104 -42.56 -2.60 60.82
CA ARG A 104 -42.37 -3.61 59.76
C ARG A 104 -43.66 -3.91 59.00
N LEU A 105 -44.79 -4.12 59.70
CA LEU A 105 -46.05 -4.52 59.08
C LEU A 105 -46.63 -3.48 58.11
N PRO A 106 -46.57 -2.16 58.38
CA PRO A 106 -47.01 -1.16 57.41
C PRO A 106 -46.31 -1.26 56.05
N LEU A 107 -45.00 -1.56 56.05
CA LEU A 107 -44.18 -1.71 54.83
C LEU A 107 -44.53 -3.01 54.09
N THR A 108 -44.57 -4.14 54.80
CA THR A 108 -44.88 -5.44 54.17
C THR A 108 -46.31 -5.50 53.65
N ARG A 109 -47.27 -4.83 54.32
CA ARG A 109 -48.64 -4.70 53.84
C ARG A 109 -48.75 -3.95 52.52
N GLN A 110 -47.94 -2.90 52.30
CA GLN A 110 -47.97 -2.20 51.00
C GLN A 110 -47.43 -3.09 49.87
N VAL A 111 -46.43 -3.92 50.15
CA VAL A 111 -45.88 -4.87 49.17
C VAL A 111 -46.93 -5.93 48.84
N ALA A 112 -47.60 -6.49 49.84
CA ALA A 112 -48.71 -7.42 49.63
C ALA A 112 -49.86 -6.78 48.84
N ARG A 113 -50.22 -5.52 49.14
CA ARG A 113 -51.22 -4.75 48.38
C ARG A 113 -50.81 -4.52 46.94
N ALA A 114 -49.54 -4.24 46.69
CA ALA A 114 -49.02 -4.06 45.35
C ALA A 114 -49.14 -5.37 44.54
N HIS A 115 -48.74 -6.50 45.12
CA HIS A 115 -48.93 -7.81 44.49
C HIS A 115 -50.41 -8.15 44.27
N GLN A 116 -51.29 -7.84 45.23
CA GLN A 116 -52.73 -8.04 45.07
C GLN A 116 -53.30 -7.17 43.95
N LEU A 117 -52.90 -5.89 43.85
CA LEU A 117 -53.30 -5.01 42.76
C LEU A 117 -52.89 -5.59 41.40
N LEU A 118 -51.67 -6.11 41.29
CA LEU A 118 -51.21 -6.77 40.09
C LEU A 118 -51.94 -8.09 39.83
N GLU A 119 -52.40 -8.79 40.87
CA GLU A 119 -53.20 -10.00 40.74
C GLU A 119 -54.64 -9.74 40.28
N ASP A 120 -55.25 -8.67 40.79
CA ASP A 120 -56.62 -8.29 40.47
C ASP A 120 -56.74 -7.74 39.04
N VAL A 121 -55.73 -6.97 38.60
CA VAL A 121 -55.73 -6.33 37.28
C VAL A 121 -54.98 -7.18 36.23
N GLY A 122 -53.98 -7.94 36.67
CA GLY A 122 -53.05 -8.64 35.78
C GLY A 122 -53.43 -10.10 35.54
N HIS A 123 -53.38 -10.50 34.28
CA HIS A 123 -53.63 -11.88 33.88
C HIS A 123 -52.33 -12.69 33.84
N ARG A 124 -52.37 -13.91 34.40
CA ARG A 124 -51.29 -14.87 34.21
C ARG A 124 -51.41 -15.49 32.83
N VAL A 125 -50.42 -15.24 31.98
CA VAL A 125 -50.35 -15.83 30.64
C VAL A 125 -49.49 -17.09 30.73
N ALA A 126 -50.10 -18.24 31.04
CA ALA A 126 -49.40 -19.52 31.24
C ALA A 126 -48.52 -19.90 30.02
N THR A 127 -48.99 -19.59 28.81
CA THR A 127 -48.25 -19.83 27.56
C THR A 127 -47.00 -18.94 27.43
N ALA A 128 -47.05 -17.70 27.94
CA ALA A 128 -45.89 -16.80 27.92
C ALA A 128 -44.85 -17.22 28.96
N THR A 129 -45.26 -17.72 30.12
CA THR A 129 -44.33 -18.21 31.16
C THR A 129 -43.59 -19.47 30.71
N ILE A 130 -44.27 -20.40 30.02
CA ILE A 130 -43.66 -21.63 29.50
C ILE A 130 -42.77 -21.34 28.27
N ALA A 131 -43.16 -20.40 27.39
CA ALA A 131 -42.42 -20.10 26.17
C ALA A 131 -41.23 -19.15 26.37
N SER A 132 -41.24 -18.28 27.39
CA SER A 132 -40.19 -17.27 27.59
C SER A 132 -39.13 -17.65 28.63
N GLY A 133 -39.34 -18.71 29.43
CA GLY A 133 -38.43 -19.08 30.53
C GLY A 133 -38.31 -18.04 31.66
N VAL A 134 -39.09 -16.96 31.60
CA VAL A 134 -39.12 -15.90 32.62
C VAL A 134 -39.93 -16.40 33.82
N SER A 135 -39.46 -16.11 35.04
CA SER A 135 -40.13 -16.53 36.28
C SER A 135 -41.61 -16.19 36.29
N SER A 136 -42.41 -17.06 36.90
CA SER A 136 -43.87 -17.00 37.01
C SER A 136 -44.45 -15.76 37.74
N SER A 137 -43.61 -14.77 38.06
CA SER A 137 -43.95 -13.55 38.77
C SER A 137 -44.52 -12.45 37.88
N TYR A 138 -44.17 -12.41 36.59
CA TYR A 138 -44.70 -11.40 35.66
C TYR A 138 -46.18 -11.65 35.31
N ARG A 139 -46.99 -10.59 35.36
CA ARG A 139 -48.39 -10.61 34.94
C ARG A 139 -48.66 -9.56 33.86
N TRP A 140 -49.53 -9.91 32.90
CA TRP A 140 -49.90 -9.02 31.81
C TRP A 140 -51.04 -8.09 32.24
N VAL A 141 -50.83 -6.78 32.13
CA VAL A 141 -51.83 -5.75 32.39
C VAL A 141 -52.30 -5.16 31.06
N PRO A 142 -53.60 -5.18 30.75
CA PRO A 142 -54.12 -4.63 29.50
C PRO A 142 -54.02 -3.10 29.49
N ALA A 143 -53.77 -2.51 28.32
CA ALA A 143 -53.60 -1.06 28.16
C ALA A 143 -54.79 -0.25 28.71
N LYS A 144 -56.02 -0.76 28.56
CA LYS A 144 -57.23 -0.12 29.10
C LYS A 144 -57.25 0.02 30.63
N ALA A 145 -56.55 -0.87 31.35
CA ALA A 145 -56.48 -0.86 32.80
C ALA A 145 -55.17 -0.23 33.32
N LEU A 146 -54.25 0.13 32.41
CA LEU A 146 -52.93 0.61 32.77
C LEU A 146 -52.99 1.91 33.55
N LEU A 147 -53.80 2.89 33.11
CA LEU A 147 -53.89 4.18 33.79
C LEU A 147 -54.40 4.02 35.24
N ALA A 148 -55.46 3.24 35.43
CA ALA A 148 -56.02 2.98 36.76
C ALA A 148 -55.04 2.17 37.64
N PHE A 149 -54.31 1.22 37.06
CA PHE A 149 -53.26 0.48 37.75
C PHE A 149 -52.13 1.43 38.22
N GLU A 150 -51.68 2.33 37.36
CA GLU A 150 -50.61 3.29 37.66
C GLU A 150 -50.99 4.24 38.81
N GLU A 151 -52.22 4.77 38.79
CA GLU A 151 -52.73 5.64 39.85
C GLU A 151 -52.79 4.91 41.20
N GLN A 152 -53.33 3.69 41.22
CA GLN A 152 -53.43 2.89 42.44
C GLN A 152 -52.05 2.45 42.94
N PHE A 153 -51.15 2.07 42.03
CA PHE A 153 -49.78 1.70 42.39
C PHE A 153 -49.02 2.90 42.98
N ALA A 154 -49.16 4.10 42.39
CA ALA A 154 -48.56 5.32 42.92
C ALA A 154 -49.05 5.64 44.35
N ALA A 155 -50.34 5.43 44.63
CA ALA A 155 -50.88 5.59 45.98
C ALA A 155 -50.26 4.58 46.98
N ILE A 156 -50.05 3.33 46.56
CA ILE A 156 -49.39 2.31 47.38
C ILE A 156 -47.91 2.67 47.64
N VAL A 157 -47.20 3.17 46.63
CA VAL A 157 -45.82 3.66 46.77
C VAL A 157 -45.74 4.83 47.75
N ALA A 158 -46.65 5.81 47.64
CA ALA A 158 -46.70 6.92 48.59
C ALA A 158 -46.96 6.46 50.03
N ALA A 159 -47.84 5.47 50.22
CA ALA A 159 -48.09 4.87 51.53
C ALA A 159 -46.88 4.09 52.06
N PHE A 160 -46.13 3.43 51.17
CA PHE A 160 -44.87 2.76 51.51
C PHE A 160 -43.80 3.76 51.94
N ASP A 161 -43.64 4.85 51.20
CA ASP A 161 -42.67 5.91 51.51
C ASP A 161 -42.99 6.61 52.82
N ALA A 162 -44.27 6.84 53.13
CA ALA A 162 -44.70 7.39 54.42
C ALA A 162 -44.39 6.43 55.59
N ALA A 163 -44.64 5.13 55.41
CA ALA A 163 -44.29 4.12 56.40
C ALA A 163 -42.76 4.02 56.60
N ARG A 164 -41.98 4.13 55.53
CA ARG A 164 -40.51 4.16 55.58
C ARG A 164 -40.01 5.41 56.30
N ALA A 165 -40.59 6.58 56.02
CA ALA A 165 -40.24 7.83 56.69
C ALA A 165 -40.45 7.72 58.22
N ARG A 166 -41.59 7.17 58.64
CA ARG A 166 -41.87 6.92 60.06
C ARG A 166 -40.85 5.98 60.72
N LEU A 167 -40.42 4.92 60.01
CA LEU A 167 -39.35 4.04 60.50
C LEU A 167 -38.02 4.81 60.63
N LEU A 168 -37.68 5.65 59.65
CA LEU A 168 -36.44 6.44 59.66
C LEU A 168 -36.43 7.55 60.71
N GLU A 169 -37.58 8.12 61.05
CA GLU A 169 -37.75 9.07 62.15
C GLU A 169 -37.52 8.38 63.51
N GLY A 170 -38.05 7.18 63.67
CA GLY A 170 -37.89 6.36 64.89
C GLY A 170 -36.60 5.54 64.96
N TYR A 171 -35.68 5.68 64.00
CA TYR A 171 -34.58 4.74 63.79
C TYR A 171 -33.73 4.48 65.04
N GLU A 172 -33.25 5.52 65.73
CA GLU A 172 -32.41 5.34 66.92
C GLU A 172 -33.17 4.68 68.07
N ALA A 173 -34.44 5.04 68.27
CA ALA A 173 -35.29 4.43 69.30
C ALA A 173 -35.59 2.95 68.99
N ILE A 174 -35.79 2.61 67.71
CA ILE A 174 -35.98 1.23 67.26
C ILE A 174 -34.71 0.41 67.49
N ARG A 175 -33.55 0.95 67.12
CA ARG A 175 -32.24 0.30 67.30
C ARG A 175 -31.96 0.02 68.78
N GLU A 176 -32.20 1.00 69.64
CA GLU A 176 -31.99 0.86 71.09
C GLU A 176 -32.94 -0.18 71.68
N ARG A 177 -34.24 -0.11 71.34
CA ARG A 177 -35.23 -1.10 71.78
C ARG A 177 -34.85 -2.52 71.34
N ALA A 178 -34.36 -2.69 70.11
CA ALA A 178 -33.91 -3.99 69.62
C ALA A 178 -32.65 -4.48 70.37
N ALA A 179 -31.70 -3.59 70.67
CA ALA A 179 -30.51 -3.92 71.45
C ALA A 179 -30.86 -4.33 72.89
N ASP A 180 -31.81 -3.64 73.52
CA ASP A 180 -32.28 -3.95 74.88
C ASP A 180 -33.05 -5.28 74.94
N ASP A 181 -33.86 -5.58 73.92
CA ASP A 181 -34.53 -6.88 73.81
C ASP A 181 -33.53 -8.03 73.62
N ILE A 182 -32.49 -7.82 72.81
CA ILE A 182 -31.39 -8.80 72.64
C ILE A 182 -30.61 -8.98 73.95
N HIS A 183 -30.31 -7.89 74.66
CA HIS A 183 -29.65 -7.95 75.96
C HIS A 183 -30.47 -8.76 76.96
N ARG A 184 -31.79 -8.51 77.04
CA ARG A 184 -32.70 -9.27 77.91
C ARG A 184 -32.72 -10.77 77.57
N GLN A 185 -32.77 -11.11 76.28
CA GLN A 185 -32.70 -12.50 75.84
C GLN A 185 -31.36 -13.15 76.18
N ALA A 186 -30.25 -12.40 76.11
CA ALA A 186 -28.93 -12.88 76.48
C ALA A 186 -28.81 -13.14 77.99
N VAL A 187 -29.37 -12.27 78.84
CA VAL A 187 -29.46 -12.48 80.30
C VAL A 187 -30.28 -13.74 80.60
N GLU A 188 -31.47 -13.87 80.01
CA GLU A 188 -32.33 -15.05 80.18
C GLU A 188 -31.66 -16.34 79.67
N ALA A 189 -30.80 -16.25 78.65
CA ALA A 189 -30.02 -17.38 78.17
C ALA A 189 -28.89 -17.75 79.13
N ALA A 190 -28.17 -16.77 79.68
CA ALA A 190 -27.09 -16.98 80.66
C ALA A 190 -27.62 -17.67 81.93
N THR A 191 -28.71 -17.17 82.50
CA THR A 191 -29.36 -17.77 83.70
C THR A 191 -29.86 -19.20 83.45
N ARG A 192 -30.28 -19.53 82.22
CA ARG A 192 -30.66 -20.91 81.85
C ARG A 192 -29.44 -21.82 81.64
N GLY A 193 -28.30 -21.25 81.23
CA GLY A 193 -27.02 -21.95 81.08
C GLY A 193 -26.43 -22.40 82.41
N GLU A 194 -26.58 -21.58 83.46
CA GLU A 194 -26.13 -21.90 84.82
C GLU A 194 -26.74 -23.22 85.35
N TRP A 195 -27.98 -23.55 84.98
CA TRP A 195 -28.62 -24.84 85.32
C TRP A 195 -27.94 -26.07 84.67
N ARG A 196 -27.10 -25.88 83.64
CA ARG A 196 -26.33 -26.94 82.96
C ARG A 196 -24.88 -27.08 83.46
N GLY A 197 -24.46 -26.27 84.43
CA GLY A 197 -23.13 -26.38 85.05
C GLY A 197 -22.00 -25.66 84.31
N ASP A 198 -22.31 -24.92 83.24
CA ASP A 198 -21.37 -24.00 82.59
C ASP A 198 -21.72 -22.57 83.00
N GLU A 199 -20.84 -21.88 83.74
CA GLU A 199 -21.02 -20.46 84.05
C GLU A 199 -20.84 -19.64 82.77
N ALA A 200 -21.81 -18.77 82.48
CA ALA A 200 -21.66 -17.81 81.40
C ALA A 200 -20.51 -16.85 81.74
N PRO A 201 -19.61 -16.51 80.80
CA PRO A 201 -18.51 -15.63 81.13
C PRO A 201 -19.02 -14.24 81.53
N ASP A 202 -18.33 -13.59 82.46
CA ASP A 202 -18.63 -12.22 82.88
C ASP A 202 -18.86 -11.30 81.67
N GLU A 203 -19.85 -10.41 81.78
CA GLU A 203 -20.25 -9.45 80.74
C GLU A 203 -20.81 -10.07 79.45
N PHE A 204 -21.21 -11.36 79.44
CA PHE A 204 -21.79 -12.03 78.27
C PHE A 204 -22.92 -11.22 77.62
N ALA A 205 -23.90 -10.79 78.40
CA ALA A 205 -25.05 -10.05 77.87
C ALA A 205 -24.68 -8.67 77.30
N ASP A 206 -23.67 -7.99 77.85
CA ASP A 206 -23.18 -6.69 77.39
C ASP A 206 -22.36 -6.81 76.11
N ARG A 207 -21.54 -7.87 75.98
CA ARG A 207 -20.84 -8.19 74.74
C ARG A 207 -21.82 -8.50 73.60
N VAL A 208 -22.85 -9.29 73.87
CA VAL A 208 -23.90 -9.62 72.89
C VAL A 208 -24.66 -8.37 72.44
N ARG A 209 -25.04 -7.49 73.38
CA ARG A 209 -25.68 -6.21 73.09
C ARG A 209 -24.81 -5.33 72.19
N SER A 210 -23.53 -5.22 72.52
CA SER A 210 -22.56 -4.41 71.75
C SER A 210 -22.32 -4.97 70.35
N ALA A 211 -22.18 -6.28 70.22
CA ALA A 211 -22.03 -6.96 68.94
C ALA A 211 -23.27 -6.77 68.06
N PHE A 212 -24.47 -6.89 68.63
CA PHE A 212 -25.71 -6.61 67.91
C PHE A 212 -25.80 -5.16 67.45
N ALA A 213 -25.48 -4.20 68.33
CA ALA A 213 -25.53 -2.77 68.00
C ALA A 213 -24.56 -2.38 66.88
N LEU A 214 -23.41 -3.06 66.76
CA LEU A 214 -22.45 -2.92 65.66
C LEU A 214 -22.93 -3.59 64.36
N ALA A 215 -23.60 -4.74 64.48
CA ALA A 215 -24.12 -5.48 63.33
C ALA A 215 -25.48 -4.94 62.83
N TYR A 216 -26.13 -4.04 63.57
CA TYR A 216 -27.44 -3.48 63.23
C TYR A 216 -27.38 -2.72 61.90
N PRO A 217 -28.32 -2.93 60.96
CA PRO A 217 -28.26 -2.28 59.66
C PRO A 217 -28.25 -0.76 59.78
N PRO A 218 -27.38 -0.06 59.03
CA PRO A 218 -27.29 1.38 59.11
C PRO A 218 -28.55 2.06 58.56
N ARG A 219 -28.81 3.30 58.98
CA ARG A 219 -30.01 4.05 58.61
C ARG A 219 -30.19 4.16 57.09
N GLU A 220 -29.09 4.28 56.35
CA GLU A 220 -29.04 4.37 54.89
C GLU A 220 -29.59 3.09 54.23
N ALA A 221 -29.40 1.93 54.85
CA ALA A 221 -29.90 0.66 54.34
C ALA A 221 -31.44 0.62 54.39
N PHE A 222 -32.05 1.18 55.43
CA PHE A 222 -33.50 1.35 55.51
C PHE A 222 -34.01 2.46 54.57
N ALA A 223 -33.24 3.53 54.37
CA ALA A 223 -33.58 4.58 53.42
C ALA A 223 -33.59 4.10 51.96
N ALA A 224 -32.72 3.14 51.63
CA ALA A 224 -32.64 2.54 50.31
C ALA A 224 -33.79 1.55 49.99
N MET A 225 -34.62 1.18 50.97
CA MET A 225 -35.77 0.31 50.73
C MET A 225 -36.74 0.96 49.77
N THR A 226 -37.14 0.26 48.71
CA THR A 226 -38.04 0.81 47.69
C THR A 226 -39.03 -0.23 47.20
N LEU A 227 -40.24 0.23 46.87
CA LEU A 227 -41.25 -0.57 46.19
C LEU A 227 -41.28 -0.14 44.73
N ARG A 228 -40.94 -1.06 43.82
CA ARG A 228 -40.88 -0.78 42.38
C ARG A 228 -41.61 -1.82 41.55
N LYS A 229 -42.16 -1.38 40.44
CA LYS A 229 -42.63 -2.26 39.36
C LYS A 229 -41.50 -2.48 38.34
N ARG A 230 -41.42 -3.67 37.77
CA ARG A 230 -40.49 -4.01 36.69
C ARG A 230 -41.29 -4.30 35.42
N PRO A 231 -41.29 -3.39 34.43
CA PRO A 231 -41.91 -3.67 33.14
C PRO A 231 -41.04 -4.64 32.33
N ALA A 232 -41.67 -5.59 31.64
CA ALA A 232 -41.02 -6.47 30.67
C ALA A 232 -41.65 -6.31 29.28
N ALA A 233 -40.79 -6.31 28.26
CA ALA A 233 -41.20 -6.39 26.88
C ALA A 233 -41.45 -7.86 26.50
N PHE A 234 -42.56 -8.11 25.82
CA PHE A 234 -42.90 -9.43 25.30
C PHE A 234 -42.71 -9.43 23.79
N PHE A 235 -41.94 -10.40 23.31
CA PHE A 235 -41.69 -10.61 21.88
C PHE A 235 -42.34 -11.92 21.46
N LEU A 236 -43.02 -11.91 20.31
CA LEU A 236 -43.50 -13.14 19.70
C LEU A 236 -42.33 -13.85 19.01
N GLY A 237 -42.31 -15.19 19.03
CA GLY A 237 -41.26 -15.98 18.37
C GLY A 237 -41.12 -15.62 16.88
N THR A 238 -42.23 -15.36 16.19
CA THR A 238 -42.25 -14.94 14.79
C THR A 238 -41.59 -13.59 14.56
N GLU A 239 -41.65 -12.65 15.53
CA GLU A 239 -40.99 -11.35 15.39
C GLU A 239 -39.47 -11.49 15.52
N ILE A 240 -39.01 -12.38 16.40
CA ILE A 240 -37.59 -12.71 16.53
C ILE A 240 -37.10 -13.39 15.25
N GLU A 241 -37.86 -14.35 14.72
CA GLU A 241 -37.54 -15.03 13.46
C GLU A 241 -37.51 -14.07 12.27
N ASP A 242 -38.50 -13.17 12.15
CA ASP A 242 -38.52 -12.15 11.11
C ASP A 242 -37.31 -11.20 11.21
N GLU A 243 -36.94 -10.78 12.42
CA GLU A 243 -35.80 -9.89 12.62
C GLU A 243 -34.46 -10.60 12.35
N ILE A 244 -34.35 -11.88 12.72
CA ILE A 244 -33.22 -12.74 12.35
C ILE A 244 -33.15 -12.84 10.82
N ALA A 245 -34.26 -13.12 10.14
CA ALA A 245 -34.32 -13.25 8.68
C ALA A 245 -33.92 -11.95 7.98
N ARG A 246 -34.38 -10.79 8.46
CA ARG A 246 -33.95 -9.46 7.96
C ARG A 246 -32.46 -9.23 8.15
N THR A 247 -31.95 -9.56 9.33
CA THR A 247 -30.52 -9.42 9.65
C THR A 247 -29.66 -10.31 8.74
N GLU A 248 -30.10 -11.55 8.51
CA GLU A 248 -29.43 -12.47 7.59
C GLU A 248 -29.51 -12.01 6.14
N ALA A 249 -30.65 -11.50 5.69
CA ALA A 249 -30.80 -10.93 4.36
C ALA A 249 -29.85 -9.73 4.15
N ALA A 250 -29.77 -8.83 5.13
CA ALA A 250 -28.83 -7.71 5.10
C ALA A 250 -27.36 -8.16 5.10
N ARG A 251 -27.02 -9.23 5.84
CA ARG A 251 -25.67 -9.83 5.81
C ARG A 251 -25.36 -10.45 4.44
N ARG A 252 -26.32 -11.13 3.83
CA ARG A 252 -26.17 -11.71 2.48
C ARG A 252 -25.93 -10.62 1.45
N GLU A 253 -26.69 -9.53 1.51
CA GLU A 253 -26.52 -8.39 0.60
C GLU A 253 -25.15 -7.72 0.75
N ARG A 254 -24.69 -7.48 1.98
CA ARG A 254 -23.35 -6.93 2.22
C ARG A 254 -22.22 -7.83 1.69
N ARG A 255 -22.37 -9.16 1.80
CA ARG A 255 -21.40 -10.11 1.24
C ARG A 255 -21.38 -10.02 -0.28
N ARG A 256 -22.55 -9.99 -0.92
CA ARG A 256 -22.68 -9.85 -2.36
C ARG A 256 -22.00 -8.57 -2.87
N LEU A 257 -22.29 -7.42 -2.26
CA LEU A 257 -21.65 -6.15 -2.62
C LEU A 257 -20.13 -6.20 -2.44
N ALA A 258 -19.64 -6.79 -1.35
CA ALA A 258 -18.20 -6.94 -1.13
C ALA A 258 -17.53 -7.87 -2.16
N GLU A 259 -18.22 -8.91 -2.62
CA GLU A 259 -17.75 -9.78 -3.71
C GLU A 259 -17.71 -9.04 -5.05
N GLU A 260 -18.76 -8.26 -5.36
CA GLU A 260 -18.82 -7.42 -6.56
C GLU A 260 -17.70 -6.37 -6.56
N GLU A 261 -17.42 -5.71 -5.43
CA GLU A 261 -16.29 -4.78 -5.28
C GLU A 261 -14.93 -5.45 -5.47
N ARG A 262 -14.74 -6.65 -4.92
CA ARG A 262 -13.51 -7.43 -5.10
C ARG A 262 -13.29 -7.82 -6.56
N LEU A 263 -14.33 -8.30 -7.24
CA LEU A 263 -14.24 -8.62 -8.66
C LEU A 263 -13.90 -7.38 -9.49
N ALA A 264 -14.54 -6.25 -9.21
CA ALA A 264 -14.24 -4.99 -9.87
C ALA A 264 -12.81 -4.48 -9.59
N ALA A 265 -12.24 -4.74 -8.41
CA ALA A 265 -10.84 -4.42 -8.12
C ALA A 265 -9.89 -5.28 -8.95
N LEU A 266 -10.11 -6.61 -8.98
CA LEU A 266 -9.31 -7.53 -9.79
C LEU A 266 -9.36 -7.20 -11.29
N GLU A 267 -10.52 -6.80 -11.82
CA GLU A 267 -10.62 -6.34 -13.21
C GLU A 267 -9.79 -5.08 -13.49
N ARG A 268 -9.74 -4.14 -12.53
CA ARG A 268 -8.90 -2.94 -12.68
C ARG A 268 -7.43 -3.30 -12.66
N ASP A 269 -7.00 -4.14 -11.73
CA ASP A 269 -5.62 -4.60 -11.61
C ASP A 269 -5.17 -5.31 -12.89
N LEU A 270 -6.00 -6.20 -13.43
CA LEU A 270 -5.70 -6.89 -14.70
C LEU A 270 -5.57 -5.92 -15.88
N ARG A 271 -6.45 -4.90 -15.96
CA ARG A 271 -6.36 -3.87 -17.01
C ARG A 271 -5.09 -3.03 -16.86
N GLU A 272 -4.68 -2.71 -15.64
CA GLU A 272 -3.44 -1.98 -15.38
C GLU A 272 -2.21 -2.80 -15.77
N GLU A 273 -2.19 -4.10 -15.45
CA GLU A 273 -1.10 -5.00 -15.87
C GLU A 273 -1.03 -5.12 -17.39
N GLN A 274 -2.17 -5.31 -18.06
CA GLN A 274 -2.23 -5.36 -19.53
C GLN A 274 -1.70 -4.07 -20.16
N LEU A 275 -2.07 -2.90 -19.62
CA LEU A 275 -1.57 -1.62 -20.10
C LEU A 275 -0.05 -1.50 -19.90
N ARG A 276 0.49 -1.93 -18.76
CA ARG A 276 1.94 -1.94 -18.51
C ARG A 276 2.68 -2.83 -19.51
N HIS A 277 2.14 -4.01 -19.80
CA HIS A 277 2.73 -4.91 -20.80
C HIS A 277 2.72 -4.30 -22.20
N GLN A 278 1.63 -3.63 -22.59
CA GLN A 278 1.54 -2.93 -23.88
C GLN A 278 2.57 -1.80 -23.98
N LEU A 279 2.65 -0.93 -22.97
CA LEU A 279 3.62 0.16 -22.93
C LEU A 279 5.07 -0.35 -23.02
N TRP A 280 5.38 -1.48 -22.37
CA TRP A 280 6.70 -2.08 -22.47
C TRP A 280 6.98 -2.64 -23.86
N ALA A 281 6.03 -3.34 -24.48
CA ALA A 281 6.18 -3.84 -25.84
C ALA A 281 6.39 -2.70 -26.86
N ASP A 282 5.63 -1.62 -26.73
CA ASP A 282 5.75 -0.43 -27.57
C ASP A 282 7.13 0.23 -27.40
N GLN A 283 7.60 0.37 -26.16
CA GLN A 283 8.93 0.92 -25.88
C GLN A 283 10.04 0.06 -26.50
N ALA A 284 9.95 -1.26 -26.37
CA ALA A 284 10.93 -2.18 -26.96
C ALA A 284 10.96 -2.08 -28.50
N ALA A 285 9.79 -1.94 -29.14
CA ALA A 285 9.70 -1.75 -30.58
C ALA A 285 10.31 -0.40 -31.04
N ILE A 286 10.11 0.67 -30.27
CA ILE A 286 10.74 1.97 -30.52
C ILE A 286 12.26 1.86 -30.41
N ASP A 287 12.76 1.22 -29.37
CA ASP A 287 14.20 1.05 -29.13
C ASP A 287 14.86 0.22 -30.24
N GLU A 288 14.21 -0.85 -30.69
CA GLU A 288 14.68 -1.66 -31.81
C GLU A 288 14.74 -0.85 -33.12
N ARG A 289 13.71 -0.04 -33.39
CA ARG A 289 13.67 0.83 -34.57
C ARG A 289 14.79 1.86 -34.54
N LEU A 290 15.00 2.51 -33.39
CA LEU A 290 16.10 3.48 -33.22
C LEU A 290 17.47 2.81 -33.38
N ALA A 291 17.64 1.59 -32.87
CA ALA A 291 18.87 0.82 -33.03
C ALA A 291 19.11 0.40 -34.50
N ALA A 292 18.05 0.09 -35.24
CA ALA A 292 18.14 -0.22 -36.67
C ALA A 292 18.50 1.03 -37.50
N GLU A 293 17.88 2.18 -37.21
CA GLU A 293 18.19 3.46 -37.86
C GLU A 293 19.65 3.88 -37.61
N ARG A 294 20.14 3.76 -36.37
CA ARG A 294 21.55 4.02 -36.03
C ARG A 294 22.52 3.12 -36.79
N ARG A 295 22.19 1.84 -36.97
CA ARG A 295 23.01 0.90 -37.75
C ARG A 295 23.07 1.29 -39.22
N ARG A 296 21.94 1.66 -39.82
CA ARG A 296 21.89 2.15 -41.21
C ARG A 296 22.74 3.39 -41.41
N LEU A 297 22.61 4.38 -40.52
CA LEU A 297 23.42 5.60 -40.59
C LEU A 297 24.92 5.28 -40.49
N ALA A 298 25.31 4.39 -39.58
CA ALA A 298 26.71 3.97 -39.45
C ALA A 298 27.23 3.24 -40.71
N GLU A 299 26.40 2.40 -41.35
CA GLU A 299 26.74 1.74 -42.61
C GLU A 299 26.89 2.73 -43.77
N GLU A 300 26.01 3.74 -43.85
CA GLU A 300 26.08 4.82 -44.84
C GLU A 300 27.34 5.67 -44.66
N GLU A 301 27.68 6.05 -43.42
CA GLU A 301 28.91 6.78 -43.09
C GLU A 301 30.16 5.97 -43.44
N ALA A 302 30.17 4.66 -43.14
CA ALA A 302 31.26 3.77 -43.49
C ALA A 302 31.39 3.62 -45.02
N ALA A 303 30.29 3.51 -45.75
CA ALA A 303 30.28 3.44 -47.21
C ALA A 303 30.80 4.76 -47.82
N ALA A 304 30.37 5.91 -47.31
CA ALA A 304 30.84 7.22 -47.75
C ALA A 304 32.36 7.38 -47.53
N THR A 305 32.86 6.88 -46.39
CA THR A 305 34.30 6.90 -46.09
C THR A 305 35.09 6.04 -47.08
N ARG A 306 34.63 4.82 -47.37
CA ARG A 306 35.26 3.95 -48.38
C ARG A 306 35.28 4.56 -49.78
N VAL A 307 34.20 5.24 -50.19
CA VAL A 307 34.15 5.93 -51.50
C VAL A 307 35.17 7.07 -51.55
N ARG A 308 35.34 7.84 -50.47
CA ARG A 308 36.36 8.88 -50.40
C ARG A 308 37.77 8.30 -50.52
N GLU A 309 38.05 7.21 -49.83
CA GLU A 309 39.36 6.52 -49.91
C GLU A 309 39.66 6.05 -51.34
N LEU A 310 38.71 5.36 -51.98
CA LEU A 310 38.84 4.90 -53.36
C LEU A 310 39.04 6.06 -54.35
N HIS A 311 38.38 7.21 -54.13
CA HIS A 311 38.55 8.38 -54.98
C HIS A 311 39.95 8.98 -54.85
N VAL A 312 40.48 9.08 -53.62
CA VAL A 312 41.85 9.55 -53.38
C VAL A 312 42.86 8.62 -54.03
N GLU A 313 42.67 7.30 -53.93
CA GLU A 313 43.55 6.31 -54.55
C GLU A 313 43.53 6.40 -56.09
N ALA A 314 42.34 6.56 -56.70
CA ALA A 314 42.22 6.75 -58.14
C ALA A 314 42.89 8.04 -58.64
N LEU A 315 42.79 9.14 -57.87
CA LEU A 315 43.49 10.39 -58.18
C LEU A 315 45.02 10.22 -58.13
N ARG A 316 45.54 9.48 -57.15
CA ARG A 316 46.97 9.16 -57.05
C ARG A 316 47.47 8.34 -58.24
N GLU A 317 46.73 7.32 -58.65
CA GLU A 317 47.09 6.53 -59.83
C GLU A 317 47.08 7.36 -61.12
N ALA A 318 46.09 8.25 -61.29
CA ALA A 318 46.03 9.14 -62.44
C ALA A 318 47.23 10.11 -62.48
N ALA A 319 47.61 10.68 -61.32
CA ALA A 319 48.78 11.54 -61.21
C ALA A 319 50.07 10.80 -61.60
N ARG A 320 50.28 9.57 -61.13
CA ARG A 320 51.44 8.73 -61.49
C ARG A 320 51.52 8.48 -63.00
N ARG A 321 50.42 8.09 -63.64
CA ARG A 321 50.39 7.80 -65.09
C ARG A 321 50.72 9.00 -65.97
N HIS A 322 50.38 10.22 -65.52
CA HIS A 322 50.59 11.42 -66.32
C HIS A 322 51.93 12.10 -66.08
N VAL A 323 52.53 11.97 -64.90
CA VAL A 323 53.76 12.69 -64.53
C VAL A 323 55.03 11.91 -64.87
N ASP A 324 55.02 10.58 -64.75
CA ASP A 324 56.21 9.74 -64.97
C ASP A 324 56.85 9.89 -66.37
N PRO A 325 56.09 9.94 -67.49
CA PRO A 325 56.69 10.11 -68.82
C PRO A 325 57.40 11.45 -69.01
N PHE A 326 56.94 12.51 -68.34
CA PHE A 326 57.59 13.82 -68.41
C PHE A 326 58.92 13.83 -67.65
N LEU A 327 59.01 13.10 -66.53
CA LEU A 327 60.24 12.99 -65.76
C LEU A 327 61.32 12.21 -66.54
N GLU A 328 60.94 11.15 -67.26
CA GLU A 328 61.89 10.38 -68.09
C GLU A 328 62.49 11.22 -69.24
N ILE A 329 61.70 12.06 -69.91
CA ILE A 329 62.17 12.96 -70.97
C ILE A 329 63.19 13.97 -70.43
N ILE A 330 62.98 14.45 -69.21
CA ILE A 330 63.87 15.40 -68.55
C ILE A 330 65.21 14.74 -68.18
N ASP A 331 65.17 13.52 -67.64
CA ASP A 331 66.39 12.78 -67.29
C ASP A 331 67.26 12.49 -68.53
N GLN A 332 66.64 12.08 -69.65
CA GLN A 332 67.36 11.88 -70.93
C GLN A 332 68.04 13.17 -71.43
N GLY A 333 67.33 14.31 -71.33
CA GLY A 333 67.89 15.61 -71.72
C GLY A 333 69.05 16.08 -70.85
N LEU A 334 69.13 15.63 -69.59
CA LEU A 334 70.26 15.92 -68.69
C LEU A 334 71.48 15.02 -69.00
N GLU A 335 71.27 13.77 -69.41
CA GLU A 335 72.34 12.85 -69.82
C GLU A 335 73.02 13.31 -71.12
N GLU A 336 72.24 13.71 -72.13
CA GLU A 336 72.78 14.24 -73.39
C GLU A 336 73.73 15.43 -73.18
N TRP A 337 73.41 16.29 -72.21
CA TRP A 337 74.23 17.45 -71.87
C TRP A 337 75.52 17.07 -71.14
N ALA A 338 75.45 16.05 -70.26
CA ALA A 338 76.64 15.51 -69.59
C ALA A 338 77.67 15.01 -70.62
N ASP A 339 77.20 14.27 -71.61
CA ASP A 339 78.03 13.65 -72.64
C ASP A 339 78.67 14.70 -73.55
N LEU A 340 77.89 15.69 -73.99
CA LEU A 340 78.40 16.77 -74.85
C LEU A 340 79.42 17.64 -74.10
N THR A 341 79.20 17.90 -72.81
CA THR A 341 80.17 18.61 -71.95
C THR A 341 81.48 17.82 -71.81
N ALA A 342 81.41 16.49 -71.61
CA ALA A 342 82.57 15.62 -71.53
C ALA A 342 83.37 15.57 -72.84
N GLU A 343 82.69 15.48 -73.99
CA GLU A 343 83.32 15.52 -75.33
C GLU A 343 84.12 16.82 -75.52
N MET A 344 83.56 17.94 -75.06
CA MET A 344 84.17 19.26 -75.25
C MET A 344 85.36 19.51 -74.34
N LEU A 345 85.29 19.04 -73.08
CA LEU A 345 86.46 19.02 -72.20
C LEU A 345 87.60 18.19 -72.80
N ALA A 346 87.30 17.06 -73.44
CA ALA A 346 88.30 16.23 -74.10
C ALA A 346 88.96 16.96 -75.30
N LEU A 347 88.17 17.67 -76.11
CA LEU A 347 88.68 18.45 -77.25
C LEU A 347 89.54 19.63 -76.80
N ILE A 348 89.12 20.37 -75.77
CA ILE A 348 89.88 21.49 -75.19
C ILE A 348 91.21 20.98 -74.63
N LYS A 349 91.20 19.85 -73.90
CA LYS A 349 92.42 19.25 -73.34
C LYS A 349 93.41 18.79 -74.41
N LYS A 350 92.91 18.27 -75.54
CA LYS A 350 93.72 17.73 -76.63
C LYS A 350 94.34 18.82 -77.52
N HIS A 351 93.59 19.88 -77.83
CA HIS A 351 93.99 20.86 -78.84
C HIS A 351 94.33 22.25 -78.28
N GLY A 352 94.06 22.51 -77.00
CA GLY A 352 94.26 23.83 -76.37
C GLY A 352 93.26 24.90 -76.84
N HIS A 353 92.33 24.55 -77.73
CA HIS A 353 91.24 25.37 -78.23
C HIS A 353 90.14 24.47 -78.83
N LEU A 354 88.97 25.03 -79.13
CA LEU A 354 87.90 24.32 -79.84
C LEU A 354 88.08 24.41 -81.37
N PRO A 355 88.12 23.28 -82.11
CA PRO A 355 88.07 23.26 -83.56
C PRO A 355 86.76 23.86 -84.11
N GLY A 356 86.80 24.47 -85.29
CA GLY A 356 85.70 25.27 -85.86
C GLY A 356 84.33 24.59 -85.87
N ALA A 357 84.23 23.33 -86.30
CA ALA A 357 82.96 22.60 -86.33
C ALA A 357 82.42 22.25 -84.93
N ALA A 358 83.30 21.97 -83.96
CA ALA A 358 82.89 21.71 -82.58
C ALA A 358 82.44 23.01 -81.88
N ARG A 359 83.08 24.13 -82.21
CA ARG A 359 82.74 25.45 -81.68
C ARG A 359 81.30 25.88 -82.02
N GLU A 360 80.85 25.66 -83.25
CA GLU A 360 79.49 26.04 -83.68
C GLU A 360 78.42 25.20 -82.97
N ARG A 361 78.59 23.87 -82.99
CA ARG A 361 77.71 22.92 -82.28
C ARG A 361 77.58 23.22 -80.78
N PHE A 362 78.63 23.74 -80.16
CA PHE A 362 78.60 24.13 -78.75
C PHE A 362 77.82 25.41 -78.48
N LEU A 363 77.98 26.42 -79.36
CA LEU A 363 77.26 27.67 -79.22
C LEU A 363 75.76 27.45 -79.38
N ASP A 364 75.35 26.58 -80.31
CA ASP A 364 73.96 26.15 -80.45
C ASP A 364 73.45 25.46 -79.17
N HIS A 365 74.29 24.63 -78.56
CA HIS A 365 73.93 23.93 -77.33
C HIS A 365 73.87 24.86 -76.10
N LEU A 366 74.78 25.83 -75.99
CA LEU A 366 74.74 26.89 -74.97
C LEU A 366 73.50 27.77 -75.12
N ALA A 367 73.08 28.08 -76.34
CA ALA A 367 71.84 28.81 -76.61
C ALA A 367 70.61 28.01 -76.16
N LEU A 368 70.57 26.71 -76.42
CA LEU A 368 69.50 25.81 -75.95
C LEU A 368 69.48 25.68 -74.43
N LEU A 369 70.64 25.62 -73.77
CA LEU A 369 70.73 25.61 -72.31
C LEU A 369 70.24 26.90 -71.69
N ARG A 370 70.52 28.05 -72.32
CA ARG A 370 69.99 29.34 -71.87
C ARG A 370 68.46 29.38 -71.91
N LEU A 371 67.84 28.72 -72.90
CA LEU A 371 66.38 28.56 -72.96
C LEU A 371 65.86 27.59 -71.89
N LYS A 372 66.57 26.48 -71.64
CA LYS A 372 66.19 25.47 -70.63
C LYS A 372 66.43 25.95 -69.20
N ALA A 373 67.43 26.78 -68.96
CA ALA A 373 67.76 27.36 -67.65
C ALA A 373 66.59 28.15 -67.07
N PHE A 374 65.82 28.86 -67.91
CA PHE A 374 64.60 29.56 -67.53
C PHE A 374 63.57 28.67 -66.81
N TRP A 375 63.55 27.37 -67.10
CA TRP A 375 62.63 26.41 -66.48
C TRP A 375 63.16 25.79 -65.18
N LEU A 376 64.47 25.86 -64.93
CA LEU A 376 65.13 25.23 -63.79
C LEU A 376 65.43 26.24 -62.68
N ARG A 377 65.75 27.50 -63.03
CA ARG A 377 66.08 28.56 -62.07
C ARG A 377 66.07 29.93 -62.74
N ASP A 378 65.49 30.94 -62.07
CA ASP A 378 65.64 32.35 -62.45
C ASP A 378 66.93 32.89 -61.82
N ASP A 379 68.08 32.47 -62.36
CA ASP A 379 69.39 32.68 -61.73
C ASP A 379 70.37 33.40 -62.68
N ASP A 380 70.64 34.67 -62.36
CA ASP A 380 71.56 35.56 -63.08
C ASP A 380 72.99 34.97 -63.16
N GLU A 381 73.36 34.06 -62.25
CA GLU A 381 74.66 33.42 -62.22
C GLU A 381 74.88 32.52 -63.44
N LEU A 382 73.94 31.62 -63.75
CA LEU A 382 74.09 30.68 -64.87
C LEU A 382 74.11 31.43 -66.20
N ALA A 383 73.25 32.44 -66.37
CA ALA A 383 73.24 33.28 -67.55
C ALA A 383 74.57 34.03 -67.76
N ARG A 384 75.17 34.55 -66.66
CA ARG A 384 76.47 35.21 -66.70
C ARG A 384 77.60 34.25 -67.08
N ARG A 385 77.59 33.03 -66.55
CA ARG A 385 78.62 32.01 -66.85
C ARG A 385 78.53 31.48 -68.27
N VAL A 386 77.32 31.27 -68.78
CA VAL A 386 77.11 30.94 -70.20
C VAL A 386 77.65 32.05 -71.11
N ALA A 387 77.36 33.31 -70.81
CA ALA A 387 77.88 34.46 -71.57
C ALA A 387 79.42 34.61 -71.47
N GLU A 388 79.99 34.34 -70.29
CA GLU A 388 81.45 34.30 -70.09
C GLU A 388 82.09 33.22 -70.95
N MET A 389 81.51 32.02 -70.98
CA MET A 389 81.98 30.90 -71.79
C MET A 389 81.87 31.19 -73.30
N GLU A 390 80.75 31.75 -73.76
CA GLU A 390 80.59 32.23 -75.14
C GLU A 390 81.68 33.23 -75.52
N GLY A 391 81.99 34.18 -74.63
CA GLY A 391 83.06 35.15 -74.82
C GLY A 391 84.45 34.52 -74.90
N LEU A 392 84.72 33.49 -74.08
CA LEU A 392 85.99 32.75 -74.12
C LEU A 392 86.16 31.94 -75.40
N ILE A 393 85.08 31.33 -75.90
CA ILE A 393 85.08 30.57 -77.16
C ILE A 393 85.26 31.49 -78.37
N GLN A 394 84.72 32.70 -78.30
CA GLN A 394 84.78 33.64 -79.41
C GLN A 394 86.14 34.34 -79.56
N ARG A 395 87.00 34.31 -78.55
CA ARG A 395 88.35 34.90 -78.59
C ARG A 395 89.27 34.14 -79.57
N PRO A 396 89.81 34.80 -80.61
CA PRO A 396 90.75 34.16 -81.54
C PRO A 396 92.11 33.89 -80.85
N PRO A 397 92.83 32.82 -81.21
CA PRO A 397 94.15 32.54 -80.64
C PRO A 397 95.13 33.68 -80.99
N ALA A 398 95.69 34.34 -79.97
CA ALA A 398 96.48 35.55 -80.12
C ALA A 398 97.70 35.36 -81.06
N LYS A 399 97.97 36.38 -81.90
CA LYS A 399 99.20 36.52 -82.69
C LYS A 399 100.26 37.27 -81.87
N ALA A 400 100.88 36.62 -80.89
CA ALA A 400 101.97 37.18 -80.10
C ALA A 400 103.35 36.96 -80.76
N LYS A 401 104.26 37.93 -80.63
CA LYS A 401 105.65 37.91 -81.16
C LYS A 401 106.58 37.09 -80.26
N GLY A 402 106.31 35.79 -80.12
CA GLY A 402 107.14 34.86 -79.34
C GLY A 402 106.48 33.48 -79.18
N GLN A 403 107.23 32.40 -79.42
CA GLN A 403 106.67 31.04 -79.48
C GLN A 403 106.31 30.46 -78.09
N GLU A 404 106.96 30.91 -77.02
CA GLU A 404 106.64 30.50 -75.63
C GLU A 404 105.43 31.26 -75.05
N GLU A 405 105.37 32.59 -75.17
CA GLU A 405 104.22 33.38 -74.72
C GLU A 405 102.91 32.95 -75.38
N ARG A 406 102.95 32.53 -76.65
CA ARG A 406 101.77 32.02 -77.36
C ARG A 406 101.28 30.68 -76.80
N LYS A 407 102.20 29.79 -76.38
CA LYS A 407 101.84 28.50 -75.77
C LYS A 407 101.26 28.68 -74.38
N GLU A 408 101.78 29.64 -73.61
CA GLU A 408 101.29 29.94 -72.26
C GLU A 408 99.91 30.62 -72.28
N GLN A 409 99.69 31.59 -73.18
CA GLN A 409 98.38 32.20 -73.38
C GLN A 409 97.32 31.19 -73.88
N THR A 410 97.70 30.26 -74.76
CA THR A 410 96.77 29.22 -75.23
C THR A 410 96.43 28.22 -74.12
N ARG A 411 97.39 27.87 -73.25
CA ARG A 411 97.14 27.03 -72.07
C ARG A 411 96.27 27.72 -71.02
N ALA A 412 96.48 29.02 -70.78
CA ALA A 412 95.67 29.81 -69.86
C ALA A 412 94.22 29.94 -70.36
N LEU A 413 94.02 30.17 -71.67
CA LEU A 413 92.70 30.19 -72.28
C LEU A 413 92.00 28.82 -72.19
N ALA A 414 92.71 27.73 -72.49
CA ALA A 414 92.17 26.37 -72.37
C ALA A 414 91.77 26.02 -70.92
N ALA A 415 92.58 26.43 -69.94
CA ALA A 415 92.27 26.23 -68.52
C ALA A 415 91.03 27.02 -68.08
N SER A 416 90.89 28.27 -68.52
CA SER A 416 89.71 29.12 -68.24
C SER A 416 88.44 28.58 -68.91
N MET A 417 88.55 28.08 -70.14
CA MET A 417 87.43 27.41 -70.83
C MET A 417 87.02 26.11 -70.13
N ALA A 418 87.97 25.28 -69.71
CA ALA A 418 87.66 24.03 -69.01
C ALA A 418 87.05 24.26 -67.61
N ALA A 419 87.52 25.27 -66.87
CA ALA A 419 86.96 25.65 -65.58
C ALA A 419 85.51 26.15 -65.74
N SER A 420 85.27 27.06 -66.69
CA SER A 420 83.92 27.59 -66.95
C SER A 420 82.95 26.49 -67.40
N LEU A 421 83.38 25.56 -68.26
CA LEU A 421 82.58 24.40 -68.67
C LEU A 421 82.23 23.49 -67.49
N THR A 422 83.17 23.25 -66.56
CA THR A 422 82.96 22.40 -65.39
C THR A 422 82.00 23.05 -64.39
N GLU A 423 82.10 24.37 -64.21
CA GLU A 423 81.19 25.14 -63.35
C GLU A 423 79.77 25.18 -63.93
N ILE A 424 79.63 25.44 -65.23
CA ILE A 424 78.33 25.33 -65.91
C ILE A 424 77.80 23.91 -65.77
N ASN A 425 78.67 22.88 -65.95
CA ASN A 425 78.30 21.47 -65.78
C ASN A 425 77.71 21.15 -64.39
N GLY A 426 78.38 21.64 -63.35
CA GLY A 426 77.97 21.45 -61.96
C GLY A 426 76.66 22.16 -61.62
N LEU A 427 76.44 23.35 -62.17
CA LEU A 427 75.22 24.13 -61.94
C LEU A 427 74.00 23.46 -62.58
N CYS A 428 74.04 23.08 -63.87
CA CYS A 428 72.81 22.54 -64.48
C CYS A 428 72.50 21.09 -64.10
N ILE A 429 73.45 20.13 -64.11
CA ILE A 429 73.15 18.73 -63.74
C ILE A 429 72.95 18.60 -62.23
N GLY A 430 73.84 19.19 -61.44
CA GLY A 430 73.86 18.99 -59.99
C GLY A 430 72.63 19.61 -59.31
N GLU A 431 72.12 20.71 -59.85
CA GLU A 431 70.92 21.36 -59.33
C GLU A 431 69.63 20.76 -59.90
N ALA A 432 69.57 20.48 -61.21
CA ALA A 432 68.40 19.83 -61.81
C ALA A 432 68.08 18.49 -61.11
N ARG A 433 69.09 17.63 -60.89
CA ARG A 433 68.88 16.35 -60.19
C ARG A 433 68.36 16.52 -58.75
N ARG A 434 68.72 17.60 -58.05
CA ARG A 434 68.24 17.87 -56.68
C ARG A 434 66.80 18.38 -56.68
N THR A 435 66.46 19.29 -57.58
CA THR A 435 65.11 19.84 -57.70
C THR A 435 64.11 18.78 -58.18
N PHE A 436 64.51 17.91 -59.11
CA PHE A 436 63.67 16.81 -59.56
C PHE A 436 63.51 15.72 -58.50
N ALA A 437 64.55 15.38 -57.73
CA ALA A 437 64.43 14.42 -56.63
C ALA A 437 63.47 14.91 -55.52
N SER A 438 63.53 16.21 -55.18
CA SER A 438 62.62 16.82 -54.20
C SER A 438 61.17 16.88 -54.70
N SER A 439 60.96 17.21 -55.99
CA SER A 439 59.63 17.30 -56.59
C SER A 439 59.00 15.92 -56.80
N ARG A 440 59.81 14.89 -57.08
CA ARG A 440 59.37 13.50 -57.18
C ARG A 440 58.86 12.95 -55.86
N MET A 441 59.48 13.32 -54.73
CA MET A 441 59.01 12.95 -53.39
C MET A 441 57.69 13.66 -53.04
N ALA A 442 57.61 14.98 -53.29
CA ALA A 442 56.40 15.76 -52.98
C ALA A 442 55.17 15.36 -53.80
N MET A 443 55.33 14.96 -55.07
CA MET A 443 54.22 14.48 -55.89
C MET A 443 53.79 13.03 -55.57
N LEU A 444 54.62 12.25 -54.88
CA LEU A 444 54.28 10.90 -54.45
C LEU A 444 53.66 10.84 -53.04
N GLU A 445 53.73 11.93 -52.26
CA GLU A 445 53.14 12.07 -50.91
C GLU A 445 51.75 12.72 -50.90
N LEU A 446 51.33 13.36 -52.02
CA LEU A 446 49.93 13.72 -52.29
C LEU A 446 49.11 12.45 -52.60
#